data_AF-A0A1B9C0M9-F1
#
_entry.id   AF-A0A1B9C0M9-F1
#
_cell.length_a   1.000
_cell.length_b   1.000
_cell.length_c   1.000
_cell.angle_alpha   90.00
_cell.angle_beta   90.00
_cell.angle_gamma   90.00
#
_symmetry.space_group_name_H-M   'P 1'
#
loop_
_entity.id
_entity.type
_entity.pdbx_description
1 polymer ?
#
loop_
_entity_poly.entity_id
_entity_poly.type
_entity_poly.pdbx_seq_one_letter_code
_entity_poly.pdbx_strand_id
1 'polypeptide(L)'
;MNLLIDYLHIYLDSPKTLEGVVIPALISAAIMLMQWRLTRRKPLIFMLLIITVLTGVEFSHWDSGGLHVFTAGVVCWPLMVMLFPDDFPWKMAYPMAFLSVLIPDLYGSGVLAHWRDGWFFGIGGGGFHDGDFITPILTIAAAFTIHQCQKRGLFAFGVKRSSQTG
;
A
#
# COMPACT_ATOMS: atom_id res chain seq x y z
N MET A 1 -1.99 -0.14 35.43
CA MET A 1 -2.66 -0.28 34.11
C MET A 1 -1.58 -0.34 33.06
N ASN A 2 -1.54 -1.40 32.27
CA ASN A 2 -0.48 -1.62 31.30
C ASN A 2 -1.01 -1.12 29.95
N LEU A 3 -0.74 0.15 29.63
CA LEU A 3 -1.26 0.85 28.44
C LEU A 3 -1.17 -0.02 27.17
N LEU A 4 -0.11 -0.80 27.02
CA LEU A 4 0.08 -1.72 25.89
C LEU A 4 -1.04 -2.78 25.78
N ILE A 5 -1.46 -3.36 26.90
CA ILE A 5 -2.50 -4.40 26.94
C ILE A 5 -3.86 -3.77 26.61
N ASP A 6 -4.12 -2.58 27.16
CA ASP A 6 -5.36 -1.84 26.92
C ASP A 6 -5.51 -1.43 25.44
N TYR A 7 -4.41 -1.06 24.78
CA TYR A 7 -4.41 -0.81 23.33
C TYR A 7 -4.53 -2.09 22.49
N LEU A 8 -3.95 -3.22 22.91
CA LEU A 8 -4.09 -4.49 22.19
C LEU A 8 -5.54 -4.94 22.06
N HIS A 9 -6.36 -4.72 23.11
CA HIS A 9 -7.80 -5.00 23.08
C HIS A 9 -8.53 -4.22 21.99
N ILE A 10 -8.20 -2.94 21.84
CA ILE A 10 -8.78 -2.08 20.81
C ILE A 10 -8.48 -2.61 19.38
N TYR A 11 -7.34 -3.27 19.19
CA TYR A 11 -6.93 -3.80 17.89
C TYR A 11 -7.50 -5.17 17.56
N LEU A 12 -7.76 -5.99 18.59
CA LEU A 12 -8.17 -7.38 18.42
C LEU A 12 -9.68 -7.59 18.66
N ASP A 13 -10.34 -6.70 19.41
CA ASP A 13 -11.74 -6.87 19.80
C ASP A 13 -12.70 -6.02 18.94
N SER A 14 -12.17 -5.04 18.18
CA SER A 14 -12.97 -4.24 17.24
C SER A 14 -12.93 -4.85 15.83
N PRO A 15 -14.08 -5.29 15.28
CA PRO A 15 -14.16 -5.85 13.93
C PRO A 15 -13.61 -4.90 12.86
N LYS A 16 -13.83 -3.60 13.01
CA LYS A 16 -13.33 -2.58 12.09
C LYS A 16 -11.81 -2.52 12.05
N THR A 17 -11.15 -2.69 13.20
CA THR A 17 -9.68 -2.73 13.26
C THR A 17 -9.13 -3.98 12.64
N LEU A 18 -9.79 -5.11 12.89
CA LEU A 18 -9.38 -6.38 12.31
C LEU A 18 -9.47 -6.34 10.78
N GLU A 19 -10.60 -5.89 10.24
CA GLU A 19 -10.86 -5.83 8.80
C GLU A 19 -10.04 -4.73 8.10
N GLY A 20 -9.92 -3.57 8.73
CA GLY A 20 -9.18 -2.46 8.14
C GLY A 20 -7.66 -2.64 8.25
N VAL A 21 -7.16 -3.21 9.33
CA VAL A 21 -5.73 -3.07 9.65
C VAL A 21 -5.08 -4.41 9.75
N VAL A 22 -5.53 -5.22 10.70
CA VAL A 22 -4.80 -6.40 11.13
C VAL A 22 -4.76 -7.41 9.99
N ILE A 23 -5.90 -7.70 9.38
CA ILE A 23 -6.00 -8.65 8.27
C ILE A 23 -5.22 -8.13 7.05
N PRO A 24 -5.43 -6.90 6.54
CA PRO A 24 -4.62 -6.35 5.45
C PRO A 24 -3.12 -6.30 5.72
N ALA A 25 -2.70 -6.00 6.95
CA ALA A 25 -1.30 -6.01 7.34
C ALA A 25 -0.71 -7.43 7.32
N LEU A 26 -1.45 -8.42 7.84
CA LEU A 26 -1.03 -9.83 7.81
C LEU A 26 -0.95 -10.37 6.38
N ILE A 27 -1.93 -10.05 5.53
CA ILE A 27 -1.92 -10.39 4.11
C ILE A 27 -0.71 -9.74 3.42
N SER A 28 -0.48 -8.45 3.69
CA SER A 28 0.66 -7.71 3.14
C SER A 28 1.99 -8.33 3.56
N ALA A 29 2.15 -8.66 4.85
CA ALA A 29 3.32 -9.33 5.37
C ALA A 29 3.54 -10.70 4.72
N ALA A 30 2.49 -11.51 4.59
CA ALA A 30 2.56 -12.82 3.94
C ALA A 30 3.00 -12.70 2.47
N ILE A 31 2.40 -11.78 1.71
CA ILE A 31 2.79 -11.53 0.31
C ILE A 31 4.25 -11.06 0.24
N MET A 32 4.63 -10.09 1.07
CA MET A 32 6.02 -9.61 1.12
C MET A 32 6.98 -10.75 1.43
N LEU A 33 6.74 -11.55 2.46
CA LEU A 33 7.61 -12.69 2.80
C LEU A 33 7.78 -13.68 1.64
N MET A 34 6.70 -13.95 0.91
CA MET A 34 6.73 -14.85 -0.25
C MET A 34 7.47 -14.25 -1.46
N GLN A 35 7.29 -12.96 -1.74
CA GLN A 35 7.75 -12.32 -2.98
C GLN A 35 9.09 -11.57 -2.81
N TRP A 36 9.48 -11.23 -1.59
CA TRP A 36 10.66 -10.41 -1.30
C TRP A 36 11.97 -11.06 -1.76
N ARG A 37 12.04 -12.40 -1.71
CA ARG A 37 13.19 -13.16 -2.19
C ARG A 37 13.35 -13.08 -3.71
N LEU A 38 12.23 -12.99 -4.43
CA LEU A 38 12.20 -12.88 -5.90
C LEU A 38 12.50 -11.44 -6.37
N THR A 39 12.30 -10.47 -5.48
CA THR A 39 12.47 -9.06 -5.76
C THR A 39 13.95 -8.68 -5.79
N ARG A 40 14.48 -8.31 -6.96
CA ARG A 40 15.89 -7.89 -7.12
C ARG A 40 16.11 -6.40 -6.87
N ARG A 41 15.17 -5.56 -7.29
CA ARG A 41 15.27 -4.10 -7.21
C ARG A 41 14.83 -3.51 -5.86
N LYS A 42 15.25 -4.13 -4.75
CA LYS A 42 14.89 -3.70 -3.39
C LYS A 42 15.21 -2.21 -3.12
N PRO A 43 16.38 -1.66 -3.49
CA PRO A 43 16.67 -0.24 -3.26
C PRO A 43 15.70 0.71 -3.97
N LEU A 44 15.33 0.40 -5.22
CA LEU A 44 14.35 1.18 -5.98
C LEU A 44 12.96 1.13 -5.33
N ILE A 45 12.54 -0.05 -4.87
CA ILE A 45 11.24 -0.22 -4.20
C ILE A 45 11.19 0.55 -2.89
N PHE A 46 12.24 0.48 -2.07
CA PHE A 46 12.32 1.28 -0.84
C PHE A 46 12.34 2.78 -1.12
N MET A 47 13.13 3.22 -2.11
CA MET A 47 13.16 4.63 -2.50
C MET A 47 11.78 5.11 -2.97
N LEU A 48 11.09 4.32 -3.80
CA LEU A 48 9.75 4.65 -4.27
C LEU A 48 8.72 4.61 -3.12
N LEU A 49 8.86 3.67 -2.18
CA LEU A 49 8.03 3.64 -0.98
C LEU A 49 8.22 4.92 -0.16
N ILE A 50 9.46 5.34 0.08
CA ILE A 50 9.75 6.60 0.77
C ILE A 50 9.12 7.78 0.03
N ILE A 51 9.27 7.85 -1.29
CA ILE A 51 8.68 8.94 -2.10
C ILE A 51 7.15 8.94 -1.96
N THR A 52 6.49 7.79 -2.12
CA THR A 52 5.03 7.70 -2.02
C THR A 52 4.52 8.06 -0.63
N VAL A 53 5.23 7.65 0.44
CA VAL A 53 4.94 8.03 1.82
C VAL A 53 5.13 9.53 2.05
N LEU A 54 6.27 10.11 1.65
CA LEU A 54 6.53 11.53 1.81
C LEU A 54 5.53 12.39 1.03
N THR A 55 5.18 11.97 -0.19
CA THR A 55 4.12 12.62 -0.96
C THR A 55 2.79 12.50 -0.24
N GLY A 56 2.47 11.31 0.30
CA GLY A 56 1.27 11.12 1.10
C GLY A 56 1.20 12.10 2.27
N VAL A 57 2.28 12.22 3.06
CA VAL A 57 2.37 13.14 4.20
C VAL A 57 2.27 14.61 3.78
N GLU A 58 3.07 15.05 2.81
CA GLU A 58 3.16 16.47 2.41
C GLU A 58 1.84 16.98 1.82
N PHE A 59 1.15 16.13 1.07
CA PHE A 59 -0.12 16.46 0.43
C PHE A 59 -1.34 15.97 1.23
N SER A 60 -1.13 15.54 2.48
CA SER A 60 -2.23 15.24 3.40
C SER A 60 -2.89 16.52 3.87
N HIS A 61 -4.21 16.48 4.05
CA HIS A 61 -4.94 17.61 4.64
C HIS A 61 -6.11 17.14 5.51
N TRP A 62 -6.49 17.98 6.48
CA TRP A 62 -7.64 17.73 7.34
C TRP A 62 -8.85 18.53 6.87
N ASP A 63 -10.02 17.89 6.85
CA ASP A 63 -11.32 18.54 6.67
C ASP A 63 -12.36 18.04 7.70
N SER A 64 -13.63 18.41 7.52
CA SER A 64 -14.72 18.00 8.43
C SER A 64 -15.01 16.49 8.43
N GLY A 65 -14.62 15.79 7.36
CA GLY A 65 -14.73 14.34 7.22
C GLY A 65 -13.49 13.59 7.70
N GLY A 66 -12.35 14.27 7.80
CA GLY A 66 -11.14 13.68 8.36
C GLY A 66 -9.81 14.10 7.73
N LEU A 67 -8.75 13.37 8.06
CA LEU A 67 -7.45 13.45 7.38
C LEU A 67 -7.51 12.73 6.04
N HIS A 68 -7.31 13.41 4.93
CA HIS A 68 -7.24 12.80 3.59
C HIS A 68 -5.79 12.69 3.16
N VAL A 69 -5.33 11.48 2.88
CA VAL A 69 -3.96 11.21 2.42
C VAL A 69 -3.91 11.15 0.90
N PHE A 70 -2.90 11.77 0.30
CA PHE A 70 -2.66 11.63 -1.14
C PHE A 70 -2.08 10.26 -1.48
N THR A 71 -2.76 9.50 -2.35
CA THR A 71 -2.49 8.07 -2.60
C THR A 71 -1.60 7.84 -3.82
N ALA A 72 -0.42 8.46 -3.86
CA ALA A 72 0.55 8.35 -4.97
C ALA A 72 0.86 6.89 -5.40
N GLY A 73 0.80 5.96 -4.44
CA GLY A 73 1.00 4.53 -4.66
C GLY A 73 0.07 3.91 -5.71
N VAL A 74 -1.16 4.43 -5.86
CA VAL A 74 -2.14 3.93 -6.85
C VAL A 74 -1.60 3.99 -8.27
N VAL A 75 -0.72 4.94 -8.57
CA VAL A 75 -0.08 5.10 -9.88
C VAL A 75 1.31 4.46 -9.89
N CYS A 76 2.10 4.70 -8.84
CA CYS A 76 3.50 4.28 -8.80
C CYS A 76 3.67 2.75 -8.84
N TRP A 77 2.85 1.99 -8.11
CA TRP A 77 3.04 0.54 -8.01
C TRP A 77 2.61 -0.22 -9.27
N PRO A 78 1.49 0.11 -9.95
CA PRO A 78 1.19 -0.49 -11.26
C PRO A 78 2.24 -0.16 -12.32
N LEU A 79 2.82 1.05 -12.31
CA LEU A 79 3.92 1.40 -13.20
C LEU A 79 5.17 0.55 -12.95
N MET A 80 5.49 0.21 -11.69
CA MET A 80 6.59 -0.70 -11.38
C MET A 80 6.38 -2.09 -12.01
N VAL A 81 5.14 -2.60 -12.02
CA VAL A 81 4.78 -3.84 -12.71
C VAL A 81 4.97 -3.70 -14.21
N MET A 82 4.56 -2.55 -14.77
CA MET A 82 4.69 -2.29 -16.21
C MET A 82 6.15 -2.26 -16.67
N LEU A 83 7.02 -1.59 -15.90
CA LEU A 83 8.41 -1.32 -16.27
C LEU A 83 9.37 -2.44 -15.88
N PHE A 84 9.08 -3.15 -14.79
CA PHE A 84 9.97 -4.16 -14.21
C PHE A 84 9.23 -5.46 -13.85
N PRO A 85 8.52 -6.11 -14.79
CA PRO A 85 7.66 -7.26 -14.50
C PRO A 85 8.41 -8.46 -13.90
N ASP A 86 9.68 -8.64 -14.26
CA ASP A 86 10.52 -9.73 -13.74
C ASP A 86 11.08 -9.45 -12.34
N ASP A 87 11.21 -8.18 -11.97
CA ASP A 87 11.81 -7.76 -10.69
C ASP A 87 10.76 -7.31 -9.66
N PHE A 88 9.55 -6.97 -10.09
CA PHE A 88 8.43 -6.51 -9.27
C PHE A 88 7.13 -7.24 -9.68
N PRO A 89 6.82 -8.39 -9.05
CA PRO A 89 5.63 -9.15 -9.38
C PRO A 89 4.36 -8.36 -9.00
N TRP A 90 3.32 -8.41 -9.82
CA TRP A 90 2.09 -7.63 -9.63
C TRP A 90 1.44 -7.77 -8.24
N LYS A 91 1.63 -8.94 -7.59
CA LYS A 91 1.15 -9.19 -6.22
C LYS A 91 1.78 -8.26 -5.19
N MET A 92 3.00 -7.77 -5.42
CA MET A 92 3.68 -6.80 -4.55
C MET A 92 3.05 -5.40 -4.62
N ALA A 93 2.20 -5.10 -5.60
CA ALA A 93 1.54 -3.82 -5.67
C ALA A 93 0.61 -3.58 -4.46
N TYR A 94 -0.09 -4.61 -3.99
CA TYR A 94 -0.96 -4.52 -2.82
C TYR A 94 -0.21 -4.13 -1.53
N PRO A 95 0.79 -4.90 -1.04
CA PRO A 95 1.49 -4.55 0.19
C PRO A 95 2.19 -3.20 0.10
N MET A 96 2.73 -2.84 -1.08
CA MET A 96 3.40 -1.57 -1.24
C MET A 96 2.41 -0.39 -1.21
N ALA A 97 1.26 -0.51 -1.86
CA ALA A 97 0.18 0.48 -1.77
C ALA A 97 -0.35 0.59 -0.33
N PHE A 98 -0.55 -0.53 0.35
CA PHE A 98 -0.99 -0.59 1.75
C PHE A 98 0.00 0.16 2.66
N LEU A 99 1.29 -0.08 2.54
CA LEU A 99 2.29 0.66 3.32
C LEU A 99 2.36 2.14 2.95
N SER A 100 2.14 2.48 1.67
CA SER A 100 2.17 3.86 1.18
C SER A 100 1.08 4.74 1.79
N VAL A 101 -0.04 4.14 2.21
CA VAL A 101 -1.16 4.84 2.86
C VAL A 101 -1.13 4.68 4.38
N LEU A 102 -0.75 3.51 4.87
CA LEU A 102 -0.67 3.22 6.30
C LEU A 102 0.32 4.15 7.02
N ILE A 103 1.50 4.38 6.44
CA ILE A 103 2.54 5.16 7.12
C ILE A 103 2.13 6.64 7.24
N PRO A 104 1.67 7.33 6.17
CA PRO A 104 1.15 8.68 6.30
C PRO A 104 -0.04 8.78 7.25
N ASP A 105 -0.94 7.79 7.27
CA ASP A 105 -2.06 7.74 8.23
C ASP A 105 -1.57 7.70 9.69
N LEU A 106 -0.61 6.82 9.99
CA LEU A 106 -0.01 6.71 11.32
C LEU A 106 0.75 7.99 11.70
N TYR A 107 1.40 8.61 10.72
CA TYR A 107 2.09 9.88 10.93
C TYR A 107 1.10 11.02 11.20
N GLY A 108 0.08 11.19 10.37
CA GLY A 108 -0.90 12.27 10.49
C GLY A 108 -1.77 12.12 11.73
N SER A 109 -2.18 10.90 12.08
CA SER A 109 -2.82 10.62 13.37
C SER A 109 -1.91 10.94 14.56
N GLY A 110 -0.61 10.60 14.49
CA GLY A 110 0.32 10.87 15.59
C GLY A 110 0.74 12.33 15.76
N VAL A 111 0.94 13.07 14.67
CA VAL A 111 1.53 14.42 14.66
C VAL A 111 0.48 15.52 14.73
N LEU A 112 -0.69 15.31 14.14
CA LEU A 112 -1.73 16.35 14.01
C LEU A 112 -2.98 16.08 14.85
N ALA A 113 -3.20 14.86 15.36
CA ALA A 113 -4.30 14.58 16.26
C ALA A 113 -3.87 14.75 17.73
N HIS A 114 -4.43 15.76 18.41
CA HIS A 114 -4.43 15.79 19.86
C HIS A 114 -5.30 14.65 20.39
N TRP A 115 -4.66 13.58 20.84
CA TRP A 115 -5.22 12.37 21.45
C TRP A 115 -6.30 12.71 22.50
N ARG A 116 -7.57 12.73 22.09
CA ARG A 116 -8.72 12.90 22.98
C ARG A 116 -9.69 11.73 22.83
N ASP A 117 -9.66 10.85 23.82
CA ASP A 117 -10.78 10.08 24.37
C ASP A 117 -11.59 9.12 23.48
N GLY A 118 -11.08 8.61 22.35
CA GLY A 118 -11.84 7.60 21.60
C GLY A 118 -11.20 6.95 20.39
N TRP A 119 -11.86 5.88 19.93
CA TRP A 119 -11.60 5.16 18.69
C TRP A 119 -11.77 6.10 17.47
N PHE A 120 -10.73 6.21 16.67
CA PHE A 120 -10.55 7.26 15.66
C PHE A 120 -11.48 7.08 14.44
N PHE A 121 -12.18 8.15 14.08
CA PHE A 121 -13.05 8.28 12.90
C PHE A 121 -12.54 9.47 12.07
N GLY A 122 -12.50 9.35 10.75
CA GLY A 122 -12.09 10.46 9.87
C GLY A 122 -10.58 10.62 9.72
N ILE A 123 -9.90 9.56 9.32
CA ILE A 123 -8.57 9.63 8.68
C ILE A 123 -8.74 8.76 7.43
N GLY A 124 -9.19 9.41 6.35
CA GLY A 124 -10.02 8.89 5.28
C GLY A 124 -9.32 8.47 3.99
N GLY A 125 -10.18 7.98 3.09
CA GLY A 125 -10.00 7.75 1.65
C GLY A 125 -9.27 6.46 1.26
N GLY A 126 -8.37 5.95 2.10
CA GLY A 126 -7.55 4.80 1.73
C GLY A 126 -6.76 4.12 2.85
N GLY A 127 -6.96 4.49 4.12
CA GLY A 127 -6.24 3.90 5.23
C GLY A 127 -7.09 3.68 6.49
N PHE A 128 -6.39 3.48 7.61
CA PHE A 128 -6.67 2.66 8.81
C PHE A 128 -8.11 2.64 9.35
N HIS A 129 -8.91 3.67 9.07
CA HIS A 129 -10.20 3.90 9.73
C HIS A 129 -11.39 4.16 8.78
N ASP A 130 -11.20 4.24 7.46
CA ASP A 130 -12.32 4.37 6.51
C ASP A 130 -12.99 3.00 6.21
N GLY A 131 -12.37 1.88 6.62
CA GLY A 131 -12.79 0.52 6.28
C GLY A 131 -12.63 0.16 4.79
N ASP A 132 -12.60 1.19 3.96
CA ASP A 132 -12.47 1.15 2.53
C ASP A 132 -10.99 1.24 2.15
N PHE A 133 -10.30 0.09 2.22
CA PHE A 133 -8.96 -0.12 1.66
C PHE A 133 -8.99 -0.14 0.12
N ILE A 134 -9.71 0.80 -0.47
CA ILE A 134 -9.91 0.97 -1.90
C ILE A 134 -8.57 1.21 -2.58
N THR A 135 -7.65 1.97 -1.95
CA THR A 135 -6.34 2.25 -2.55
C THR A 135 -5.54 0.98 -2.84
N PRO A 136 -5.25 0.08 -1.86
CA PRO A 136 -4.56 -1.17 -2.17
C PRO A 136 -5.31 -2.06 -3.16
N ILE A 137 -6.65 -2.09 -3.10
CA ILE A 137 -7.50 -2.88 -4.01
C ILE A 137 -7.40 -2.37 -5.46
N LEU A 138 -7.59 -1.07 -5.68
CA LEU A 138 -7.46 -0.44 -7.00
C LEU A 138 -6.05 -0.61 -7.54
N THR A 139 -5.04 -0.44 -6.67
CA THR A 139 -3.65 -0.62 -7.05
C THR A 139 -3.38 -2.04 -7.55
N ILE A 140 -3.82 -3.07 -6.81
CA ILE A 140 -3.60 -4.45 -7.26
C ILE A 140 -4.44 -4.81 -8.48
N ALA A 141 -5.65 -4.27 -8.63
CA ALA A 141 -6.48 -4.45 -9.82
C ALA A 141 -5.81 -3.84 -11.07
N ALA A 142 -5.26 -2.63 -10.96
CA ALA A 142 -4.49 -1.98 -12.01
C ALA A 142 -3.21 -2.77 -12.34
N ALA A 143 -2.44 -3.16 -11.33
CA ALA A 143 -1.24 -3.98 -11.48
C ALA A 143 -1.53 -5.34 -12.16
N PHE A 144 -2.61 -6.00 -11.75
CA PHE A 144 -3.05 -7.25 -12.37
C PHE A 144 -3.45 -7.05 -13.83
N THR A 145 -4.19 -5.98 -14.13
CA THR A 145 -4.59 -5.63 -15.50
C THR A 145 -3.37 -5.41 -16.38
N ILE A 146 -2.38 -4.64 -15.91
CA ILE A 146 -1.11 -4.42 -16.60
C ILE A 146 -0.40 -5.75 -16.86
N HIS A 147 -0.31 -6.62 -15.85
CA HIS A 147 0.29 -7.94 -15.99
C HIS A 147 -0.40 -8.81 -17.05
N GLN A 148 -1.74 -8.78 -17.13
CA GLN A 148 -2.48 -9.48 -18.17
C GLN A 148 -2.20 -8.91 -19.56
N CYS A 149 -2.14 -7.59 -19.69
CA CYS A 149 -1.79 -6.92 -20.94
C CYS A 149 -0.36 -7.24 -21.38
N GLN A 150 0.60 -7.27 -20.46
CA GLN A 150 1.99 -7.69 -20.75
C GLN A 150 2.05 -9.13 -21.25
N LYS A 151 1.32 -10.06 -20.61
CA LYS A 151 1.22 -11.46 -21.07
C LYS A 151 0.66 -11.59 -22.49
N ARG A 152 -0.20 -10.66 -22.91
CA ARG A 152 -0.76 -10.59 -24.27
C ARG A 152 0.12 -9.84 -25.26
N GLY A 153 1.29 -9.35 -24.84
CA GLY A 153 2.21 -8.59 -25.69
C GLY A 153 1.73 -7.17 -26.03
N LEU A 154 0.78 -6.62 -25.28
CA LEU A 154 0.25 -5.27 -25.51
C LEU A 154 1.21 -4.16 -25.08
N PHE A 155 2.21 -4.50 -24.25
CA PHE A 155 3.25 -3.59 -23.80
C PHE A 155 4.61 -4.06 -24.30
N ALA A 156 5.26 -3.24 -25.13
CA ALA A 156 6.60 -3.51 -25.67
C ALA A 156 7.70 -2.88 -24.80
N PHE A 157 7.75 -3.23 -23.52
CA PHE A 157 8.87 -2.83 -22.66
C PHE A 157 9.90 -3.97 -22.59
N GLY A 158 11.01 -3.80 -23.27
CA GLY A 158 12.29 -4.46 -22.94
C GLY A 158 12.46 -5.95 -23.26
N VAL A 159 11.49 -6.65 -23.84
CA VAL A 159 11.76 -8.01 -24.34
C VAL A 159 12.51 -7.91 -25.67
N LYS A 160 13.84 -7.88 -25.61
CA LYS A 160 14.63 -8.48 -26.69
C LYS A 160 14.17 -9.93 -26.79
N ARG A 161 13.26 -10.21 -27.72
CA ARG A 161 13.09 -11.57 -28.24
C ARG A 161 14.48 -11.97 -28.74
N SER A 162 15.19 -12.81 -28.00
CA SER A 162 16.31 -13.53 -28.59
C SER A 162 15.69 -14.31 -29.74
N SER A 163 16.00 -13.87 -30.96
CA SER A 163 15.62 -14.53 -32.18
C SER A 163 16.01 -15.99 -32.08
N GLN A 164 15.01 -16.86 -32.26
CA GLN A 164 15.27 -18.18 -32.83
C GLN A 164 16.00 -17.97 -34.16
N THR A 165 17.23 -18.43 -34.22
CA THR A 165 17.94 -18.91 -35.41
C THR A 165 18.77 -20.06 -34.83
N GLY A 166 18.39 -21.31 -35.05
CA GLY A 166 18.32 -21.94 -36.36
C GLY A 166 19.56 -22.80 -36.46
#